data_AF-A0A4Y2GJU8-F1
#
_entry.id   AF-A0A4Y2GJU8-F1
#
_cell.length_a   1.000
_cell.length_b   1.000
_cell.length_c   1.000
_cell.angle_alpha   90.00
_cell.angle_beta   90.00
_cell.angle_gamma   90.00
#
_symmetry.space_group_name_H-M   'P 1'
#
loop_
_entity.id
_entity.type
_entity.pdbx_description
1 polymer ?
#
loop_
_entity_poly.entity_id
_entity_poly.type
_entity_poly.pdbx_seq_one_letter_code
_entity_poly.pdbx_strand_id
1 'polypeptide(L)'
;MNNSGKAAKILKSREFTGNDRNSTHKMEELERLKKLYYDPKEPCSFGGVKRLSEVSGLKKSRVRKFLWGEDSYSLHFPVLYKFQRRKTIAYGRYEL
;
A
#
# COMPACT_ATOMS: atom_id res chain seq x y z
N MET A 1 -25.60 52.81 -12.08
CA MET A 1 -25.81 51.59 -11.27
C MET A 1 -25.31 50.40 -12.08
N ASN A 2 -24.59 49.46 -11.45
CA ASN A 2 -24.45 48.01 -11.79
C ASN A 2 -23.11 47.47 -11.25
N ASN A 3 -23.08 47.18 -9.95
CA ASN A 3 -21.96 46.56 -9.22
C ASN A 3 -22.15 45.02 -9.09
N SER A 4 -22.59 44.32 -10.14
CA SER A 4 -22.89 42.87 -10.05
C SER A 4 -21.73 41.96 -10.45
N GLY A 5 -20.65 42.48 -11.03
CA GLY A 5 -19.55 41.65 -11.59
C GLY A 5 -18.38 41.33 -10.66
N LYS A 6 -18.24 42.01 -9.50
CA LYS A 6 -17.06 41.84 -8.62
C LYS A 6 -17.24 40.77 -7.53
N ALA A 7 -18.47 40.46 -7.12
CA ALA A 7 -18.71 39.48 -6.05
C ALA A 7 -18.43 38.02 -6.48
N ALA A 8 -18.71 37.66 -7.73
CA ALA A 8 -18.52 36.29 -8.22
C ALA A 8 -17.03 35.89 -8.39
N LYS A 9 -16.14 36.86 -8.67
CA LYS A 9 -14.68 36.59 -8.75
C LYS A 9 -14.04 36.40 -7.37
N ILE A 10 -14.60 36.99 -6.32
CA ILE A 10 -14.06 36.93 -4.95
C ILE A 10 -14.40 35.59 -4.27
N LEU A 11 -15.48 34.93 -4.67
CA LEU A 11 -15.89 33.63 -4.14
C LEU A 11 -15.15 32.43 -4.78
N LYS A 12 -14.63 32.59 -6.00
CA LYS A 12 -13.86 31.54 -6.69
C LYS A 12 -12.37 31.48 -6.29
N SER A 13 -11.86 32.51 -5.63
CA SER A 13 -10.46 32.60 -5.18
C SER A 13 -10.24 32.19 -3.71
N ARG A 14 -11.30 31.72 -3.02
CA ARG A 14 -11.27 31.48 -1.57
C ARG A 14 -11.25 29.99 -1.18
N GLU A 15 -11.28 29.08 -2.15
CA GLU A 15 -11.21 27.64 -1.91
C GLU A 15 -10.01 27.04 -2.64
N PHE A 16 -9.17 26.32 -1.89
CA PHE A 16 -8.02 25.52 -2.33
C PHE A 16 -6.65 26.24 -2.51
N THR A 17 -6.13 26.88 -1.46
CA THR A 17 -4.67 27.03 -1.31
C THR A 17 -4.28 26.58 0.09
N GLY A 18 -4.30 25.26 0.29
CA GLY A 18 -3.98 24.61 1.56
C GLY A 18 -2.66 23.85 1.46
N ASN A 19 -1.54 24.53 1.72
CA ASN A 19 -0.23 23.91 2.04
C ASN A 19 0.30 22.85 1.06
N ASP A 20 0.41 23.19 -0.22
CA ASP A 20 0.77 22.27 -1.31
C ASP A 20 2.25 21.84 -1.37
N ARG A 21 3.17 22.52 -0.66
CA ARG A 21 4.60 22.18 -0.74
C ARG A 21 4.93 20.83 -0.11
N ASN A 22 4.21 20.45 0.95
CA ASN A 22 4.41 19.16 1.59
C ASN A 22 3.75 18.02 0.80
N SER A 23 2.71 18.31 -0.01
CA SER A 23 2.05 17.29 -0.82
C SER A 23 2.89 16.94 -2.05
N THR A 24 3.52 17.92 -2.70
CA THR A 24 4.40 17.70 -3.87
C THR A 24 5.61 16.84 -3.52
N HIS A 25 6.35 17.17 -2.46
CA HIS A 25 7.49 16.34 -2.00
C HIS A 25 7.05 14.93 -1.63
N LYS A 26 5.85 14.79 -1.06
CA LYS A 26 5.31 13.49 -0.68
C LYS A 26 4.96 12.63 -1.90
N MET A 27 4.54 13.24 -3.01
CA MET A 27 4.29 12.54 -4.28
C MET A 27 5.61 12.15 -4.95
N GLU A 28 6.61 13.03 -4.92
CA GLU A 28 7.95 12.75 -5.47
C GLU A 28 8.64 11.58 -4.75
N GLU A 29 8.55 11.52 -3.42
CA GLU A 29 9.01 10.36 -2.64
C GLU A 29 8.32 9.05 -3.06
N LEU A 30 7.00 9.10 -3.30
CA LEU A 30 6.22 7.93 -3.68
C LEU A 30 6.56 7.46 -5.09
N GLU A 31 6.73 8.38 -6.04
CA GLU A 31 7.17 8.05 -7.39
C GLU A 31 8.57 7.44 -7.40
N ARG A 32 9.48 7.98 -6.58
CA ARG A 32 10.81 7.40 -6.42
C ARG A 32 10.75 5.98 -5.86
N LEU A 33 9.92 5.74 -4.84
CA LEU A 33 9.72 4.40 -4.29
C LEU A 33 9.12 3.43 -5.31
N LYS A 34 8.14 3.87 -6.11
CA LYS A 34 7.53 3.03 -7.16
C LYS A 34 8.55 2.63 -8.22
N LYS A 35 9.36 3.57 -8.69
CA LYS A 35 10.42 3.29 -9.68
C LYS A 35 11.40 2.23 -9.15
N LEU A 36 11.87 2.39 -7.91
CA LEU A 36 12.80 1.45 -7.28
C LEU A 36 12.17 0.08 -6.99
N TYR A 37 10.90 0.04 -6.59
CA TYR A 37 10.22 -1.19 -6.20
C TYR A 37 9.89 -2.09 -7.39
N TYR A 38 9.53 -1.49 -8.53
CA TYR A 38 9.06 -2.21 -9.71
C TYR A 38 10.12 -2.43 -10.80
N ASP A 39 11.28 -1.77 -10.74
CA ASP A 39 12.36 -2.00 -11.70
C ASP A 39 13.09 -3.31 -11.38
N PRO A 40 13.04 -4.35 -12.24
CA PRO A 40 13.72 -5.62 -12.00
C PRO A 40 15.25 -5.52 -12.01
N LYS A 41 15.81 -4.43 -12.55
CA LYS A 41 17.27 -4.21 -12.57
C LYS A 41 17.82 -3.77 -11.22
N GLU A 42 16.98 -3.19 -10.38
CA GLU A 42 17.37 -2.70 -9.07
C GLU A 42 17.45 -3.85 -8.05
N PRO A 43 18.50 -3.93 -7.21
CA PRO A 43 18.64 -5.00 -6.21
C PRO A 43 17.57 -4.94 -5.11
N CYS A 44 16.85 -3.82 -4.98
CA CYS A 44 15.76 -3.64 -4.04
C CYS A 44 14.37 -3.95 -4.62
N SER A 45 14.30 -4.35 -5.89
CA SER A 45 13.07 -4.72 -6.59
C SER A 45 12.28 -5.79 -5.86
N PHE A 46 10.97 -5.59 -5.72
CA PHE A 46 10.06 -6.47 -4.97
C PHE A 46 10.59 -6.87 -3.57
N GLY A 47 11.48 -6.05 -3.00
CA GLY A 47 12.15 -6.31 -1.75
C GLY A 47 11.32 -5.88 -0.54
N GLY A 48 11.80 -6.26 0.65
CA GLY A 48 11.22 -5.81 1.91
C GLY A 48 11.64 -4.39 2.32
N VAL A 49 11.04 -3.91 3.42
CA VAL A 49 11.27 -2.57 4.00
C VAL A 49 12.76 -2.23 4.17
N LYS A 50 13.60 -3.20 4.56
CA LYS A 50 15.02 -2.98 4.82
C LYS A 50 15.76 -2.52 3.56
N ARG A 51 15.68 -3.30 2.47
CA ARG A 51 16.39 -3.04 1.20
C ARG A 51 15.94 -1.72 0.57
N LEU A 52 14.62 -1.48 0.55
CA LEU A 52 14.05 -0.23 0.04
C LEU A 52 14.48 1.00 0.85
N SER A 53 14.57 0.90 2.18
CA SER A 53 15.01 2.01 3.03
C SER A 53 16.49 2.34 2.82
N GLU A 54 17.33 1.33 2.62
CA GLU A 54 18.76 1.51 2.34
C GLU A 54 19.00 2.18 0.98
N VAL A 55 18.29 1.78 -0.08
CA VAL A 55 18.47 2.34 -1.43
C VAL A 55 17.78 3.70 -1.60
N SER A 56 16.57 3.88 -1.05
CA SER A 56 15.83 5.14 -1.18
C SER A 56 16.33 6.25 -0.26
N GLY A 57 17.02 5.91 0.83
CA GLY A 57 17.38 6.84 1.91
C GLY A 57 16.18 7.31 2.74
N LEU A 58 14.98 6.75 2.52
CA LEU A 58 13.77 7.11 3.25
C LEU A 58 13.67 6.35 4.57
N LYS A 59 13.03 6.98 5.56
CA LYS A 59 12.75 6.34 6.86
C LYS A 59 11.92 5.08 6.67
N LYS A 60 12.28 4.02 7.40
CA LYS A 60 11.58 2.70 7.39
C LYS A 60 10.06 2.81 7.60
N SER A 61 9.59 3.79 8.37
CA SER A 61 8.15 4.04 8.60
C SER A 61 7.42 4.48 7.33
N ARG A 62 8.05 5.32 6.52
CA ARG A 62 7.51 5.81 5.24
C ARG A 62 7.44 4.68 4.22
N VAL A 63 8.51 3.90 4.11
CA VAL A 63 8.59 2.71 3.25
C VAL A 63 7.55 1.67 3.67
N ARG A 64 7.37 1.43 4.96
CA ARG A 64 6.33 0.52 5.47
C ARG A 64 4.93 0.99 5.07
N LYS A 65 4.65 2.29 5.18
CA LYS A 65 3.35 2.85 4.78
C LYS A 65 3.10 2.73 3.28
N PHE A 66 4.15 2.86 2.46
CA PHE A 66 4.07 2.62 1.02
C PHE A 66 3.73 1.15 0.73
N LEU A 67 4.50 0.20 1.24
CA LEU A 67 4.28 -1.24 1.00
C LEU A 67 2.94 -1.76 1.53
N TRP A 68 2.38 -1.12 2.57
CA TRP A 68 1.08 -1.52 3.10
C TRP A 68 -0.09 -1.13 2.19
N GLY A 69 0.08 -0.08 1.38
CA GLY A 69 -0.91 0.33 0.38
C GLY A 69 -0.71 -0.34 -0.98
N GLU A 70 0.36 -1.10 -1.16
CA GLU A 70 0.61 -1.83 -2.41
C GLU A 70 -0.13 -3.16 -2.36
N ASP A 71 -0.83 -3.50 -3.45
CA ASP A 71 -1.49 -4.80 -3.58
C ASP A 71 -0.42 -5.89 -3.60
N SER A 72 -0.25 -6.56 -2.46
CA SER A 72 0.63 -7.72 -2.39
C SER A 72 0.05 -8.80 -3.29
N TYR A 73 0.83 -9.29 -4.26
CA TYR A 73 0.57 -10.55 -4.95
C TYR A 73 0.66 -11.69 -3.92
N SER A 74 -0.38 -11.84 -3.13
CA SER A 74 -0.59 -13.01 -2.31
C SER A 74 -1.04 -14.11 -3.27
N LEU A 75 -0.14 -15.06 -3.54
CA LEU A 75 -0.47 -16.38 -4.09
C LEU A 75 -1.49 -17.16 -3.22
N HIS A 76 -1.88 -16.61 -2.07
CA HIS A 76 -2.38 -17.37 -0.94
C HIS A 76 -3.90 -17.39 -0.91
N PHE A 77 -4.50 -18.54 -1.24
CA PHE A 77 -5.82 -18.90 -0.70
C PHE A 77 -5.72 -18.87 0.83
N PRO A 78 -6.68 -18.30 1.57
CA PRO A 78 -6.63 -18.32 3.02
C PRO A 78 -6.43 -19.76 3.52
N VAL A 79 -5.51 -19.96 4.47
CA VAL A 79 -5.30 -21.28 5.07
C VAL A 79 -6.60 -21.72 5.71
N LEU A 80 -7.22 -22.79 5.18
CA LEU A 80 -8.40 -23.40 5.77
C LEU A 80 -7.98 -24.20 7.01
N TYR A 81 -7.88 -23.51 8.15
CA TYR A 81 -7.74 -24.15 9.45
C TYR A 81 -9.00 -24.98 9.76
N LYS A 82 -8.81 -26.16 10.37
CA LYS A 82 -9.91 -27.04 10.83
C LYS A 82 -10.77 -27.66 9.72
N PHE A 83 -10.17 -28.09 8.61
CA PHE A 83 -10.89 -28.93 7.65
C PHE A 83 -11.36 -30.23 8.34
N GLN A 84 -12.63 -30.59 8.17
CA GLN A 84 -13.18 -31.79 8.78
C GLN A 84 -12.54 -33.02 8.13
N ARG A 85 -11.72 -33.76 8.90
CA ARG A 85 -11.14 -35.02 8.46
C ARG A 85 -12.18 -36.13 8.61
N ARG A 86 -12.23 -37.05 7.65
CA ARG A 86 -12.97 -38.31 7.84
C ARG A 86 -12.35 -39.03 9.04
N LYS A 87 -13.19 -39.40 10.01
CA LYS A 87 -12.76 -40.25 11.14
C LYS A 87 -12.64 -41.68 10.62
N THR A 88 -11.44 -42.25 10.62
CA THR A 88 -11.27 -43.68 10.34
C THR A 88 -11.73 -44.46 11.56
N ILE A 89 -12.76 -45.29 11.39
CA ILE A 89 -13.22 -46.23 12.42
C ILE A 89 -12.48 -47.56 12.16
N ALA A 90 -11.55 -47.93 13.03
CA ALA A 90 -10.90 -49.24 12.98
C ALA A 90 -11.76 -50.22 13.79
N TYR A 91 -12.44 -51.13 13.11
CA TYR A 91 -13.12 -52.25 13.78
C TYR A 91 -12.07 -53.29 14.17
N GLY A 92 -11.83 -53.43 15.48
CA GLY A 92 -11.12 -54.60 16.02
C GLY A 92 -11.95 -55.84 15.78
N ARG A 93 -11.34 -56.91 15.26
CA ARG A 93 -12.00 -58.20 15.06
C ARG A 93 -12.32 -58.77 16.44
N TYR A 94 -13.60 -58.86 16.78
CA TYR A 94 -14.05 -59.57 17.98
C TYR A 94 -13.58 -61.02 17.89
N GLU A 95 -12.67 -61.43 18.76
CA GLU A 95 -12.39 -62.85 19.02
C GLU A 95 -13.59 -63.40 19.80
N LEU A 96 -14.30 -64.35 19.17
CA LEU A 96 -15.37 -65.16 19.74
C LEU A 96 -14.79 -66.35 20.49
#